data_AF-A0A512HQ13-F1
#
_entry.id   AF-A0A512HQ13-F1
#
_cell.length_a   1.000
_cell.length_b   1.000
_cell.length_c   1.000
_cell.angle_alpha   90.00
_cell.angle_beta   90.00
_cell.angle_gamma   90.00
#
_symmetry.space_group_name_H-M   'P 1'
#
loop_
_entity.id
_entity.type
_entity.pdbx_description
1 polymer ?
#
loop_
_entity_poly.entity_id
_entity_poly.type
_entity_poly.pdbx_seq_one_letter_code
_entity_poly.pdbx_strand_id
1 'polypeptide(L)'
;MVFHESELEHRVSTVIQARRDVRELHSQFPILPFADDDGVVHDHTFDYYVVFEDGYRVAVAVKHARKRTQILDMFDRIARHDFSHVADDLRLMTEEDATYETFYNAHDILRAREHFDEVEYEITRSIAMRLVGRFRFGELLRDCAHIGARRDAVWQLIDHGHLVPLSPGRISALTWLTVPS
;
A
#
# COMPACT_ATOMS: atom_id res chain seq x y z
N MET A 1 3.62 -4.54 15.35
CA MET A 1 4.63 -5.23 14.53
C MET A 1 3.89 -6.31 13.75
N VAL A 2 3.88 -6.22 12.43
CA VAL A 2 3.18 -7.17 11.55
C VAL A 2 4.10 -8.36 11.27
N PHE A 3 3.59 -9.58 11.35
CA PHE A 3 4.38 -10.80 11.09
C PHE A 3 4.26 -11.24 9.62
N HIS A 4 5.34 -11.79 9.06
CA HIS A 4 5.41 -12.30 7.69
C HIS A 4 6.11 -13.66 7.66
N GLU A 5 5.51 -14.63 6.98
CA GLU A 5 6.08 -15.96 6.74
C GLU A 5 6.77 -16.04 5.37
N SER A 6 6.50 -15.08 4.47
CA SER A 6 7.09 -15.03 3.13
C SER A 6 7.49 -13.63 2.68
N GLU A 7 8.37 -13.56 1.67
CA GLU A 7 8.78 -12.30 1.04
C GLU A 7 7.61 -11.58 0.37
N LEU A 8 6.67 -12.33 -0.22
CA LEU A 8 5.47 -11.76 -0.83
C LEU A 8 4.57 -11.12 0.22
N GLU A 9 4.38 -11.76 1.37
CA GLU A 9 3.66 -11.19 2.50
C GLU A 9 4.29 -9.89 2.99
N HIS A 10 5.63 -9.84 3.12
CA HIS A 10 6.33 -8.63 3.50
C HIS A 10 6.10 -7.50 2.48
N ARG A 11 6.16 -7.80 1.17
CA ARG A 11 5.86 -6.80 0.13
C ARG A 11 4.42 -6.29 0.20
N VAL A 12 3.45 -7.19 0.31
CA VAL A 12 2.03 -6.82 0.41
C VAL A 12 1.79 -5.94 1.64
N SER A 13 2.28 -6.34 2.80
CA SER A 13 2.09 -5.55 4.02
C SER A 13 2.69 -4.15 3.93
N THR A 14 3.86 -4.01 3.30
CA THR A 14 4.53 -2.72 3.12
C THR A 14 3.70 -1.81 2.22
N VAL A 15 3.15 -2.36 1.13
CA VAL A 15 2.24 -1.65 0.23
C VAL A 15 0.97 -1.22 0.96
N ILE A 16 0.38 -2.09 1.78
CA ILE A 16 -0.81 -1.75 2.59
C ILE A 16 -0.49 -0.65 3.60
N GLN A 17 0.60 -0.77 4.35
CA GLN A 17 1.02 0.22 5.36
C GLN A 17 1.30 1.61 4.76
N ALA A 18 1.78 1.66 3.51
CA ALA A 18 2.02 2.92 2.83
C ALA A 18 0.73 3.63 2.41
N ARG A 19 -0.44 2.99 2.44
CA ARG A 19 -1.71 3.70 2.22
C ARG A 19 -2.03 4.60 3.41
N ARG A 20 -2.59 5.77 3.12
CA ARG A 20 -2.96 6.77 4.14
C ARG A 20 -4.31 6.56 4.78
N ASP A 21 -5.19 5.83 4.10
CA ASP A 21 -6.52 5.50 4.58
C ASP A 21 -6.54 4.23 5.42
N VAL A 22 -5.40 3.57 5.63
CA VAL A 22 -5.26 2.41 6.51
C VAL A 22 -5.00 2.86 7.93
N ARG A 23 -5.95 2.55 8.82
CA ARG A 23 -5.89 2.85 10.25
C ARG A 23 -5.16 1.75 11.02
N GLU A 24 -5.48 0.48 10.71
CA GLU A 24 -4.91 -0.68 11.39
C GLU A 24 -4.58 -1.80 10.40
N LEU A 25 -3.52 -2.54 10.72
CA LEU A 25 -3.12 -3.74 10.00
C LEU A 25 -2.74 -4.83 11.01
N HIS A 26 -3.48 -5.94 10.98
CA HIS A 26 -3.24 -7.10 11.84
C HIS A 26 -2.81 -8.28 10.98
N SER A 27 -1.82 -9.07 11.42
CA SER A 27 -1.39 -10.29 10.73
C SER A 27 -2.08 -11.54 11.29
N GLN A 28 -2.26 -12.56 10.45
CA GLN A 28 -2.80 -13.88 10.84
C GLN A 28 -4.19 -13.78 11.47
N PHE A 29 -5.03 -12.91 10.90
CA PHE A 29 -6.39 -12.62 11.33
C PHE A 29 -7.16 -12.08 10.11
N PRO A 30 -8.49 -12.29 10.00
CA PRO A 30 -9.32 -13.18 10.81
C PRO A 30 -9.15 -14.67 10.46
N ILE A 31 -9.73 -15.53 11.29
CA ILE A 31 -9.96 -16.94 10.95
C ILE A 31 -11.44 -17.07 10.56
N LEU A 32 -11.73 -17.48 9.33
CA LEU A 32 -13.09 -17.69 8.85
C LEU A 32 -13.32 -19.14 8.43
N PRO A 33 -14.43 -19.76 8.85
CA PRO A 33 -14.77 -21.11 8.45
C PRO A 33 -15.33 -21.14 7.02
N PHE A 34 -15.10 -22.24 6.30
CA PHE A 34 -15.72 -22.53 5.02
C PHE A 34 -15.98 -24.03 4.85
N ALA A 35 -17.03 -24.39 4.12
CA ALA A 35 -17.34 -25.79 3.80
C ALA A 35 -16.73 -26.20 2.45
N ASP A 36 -16.04 -27.34 2.40
CA ASP A 36 -15.59 -27.95 1.16
C ASP A 36 -16.75 -28.65 0.40
N ASP A 37 -16.42 -29.36 -0.69
CA ASP A 37 -17.42 -30.03 -1.53
C ASP A 37 -18.09 -31.23 -0.84
N ASP A 38 -17.44 -31.79 0.17
CA ASP A 38 -17.98 -32.90 0.99
C ASP A 38 -18.77 -32.37 2.20
N GLY A 39 -18.88 -31.04 2.36
CA GLY A 39 -19.56 -30.38 3.46
C GLY A 39 -18.75 -30.34 4.76
N VAL A 40 -17.46 -30.66 4.71
CA VAL A 40 -16.56 -30.59 5.87
C VAL A 40 -16.15 -29.13 6.07
N VAL A 41 -16.29 -28.65 7.31
CA VAL A 41 -15.92 -27.28 7.68
C VAL A 41 -14.42 -27.22 7.96
N HIS A 42 -13.75 -26.28 7.30
CA HIS A 42 -12.34 -25.95 7.48
C HIS A 42 -12.19 -24.50 7.91
N ASP A 43 -11.14 -24.19 8.65
CA ASP A 43 -10.78 -22.83 9.00
C ASP A 43 -9.74 -22.27 8.02
N HIS A 44 -9.96 -21.03 7.57
CA HIS A 44 -8.96 -20.27 6.83
C HIS A 44 -8.49 -19.07 7.65
N THR A 45 -7.19 -19.06 7.99
CA THR A 45 -6.52 -17.88 8.55
C THR A 45 -6.07 -16.97 7.42
N PHE A 46 -6.58 -15.74 7.41
CA PHE A 46 -6.14 -14.72 6.47
C PHE A 46 -4.78 -14.15 6.89
N ASP A 47 -3.94 -13.85 5.90
CA ASP A 47 -2.60 -13.34 6.14
C ASP A 47 -2.65 -11.94 6.78
N TYR A 48 -3.60 -11.08 6.36
CA TYR A 48 -3.84 -9.78 6.98
C TYR A 48 -5.32 -9.42 7.18
N TYR A 49 -5.57 -8.54 8.14
CA TYR A 49 -6.81 -7.82 8.33
C TYR A 49 -6.55 -6.32 8.36
N VAL A 50 -7.22 -5.59 7.48
CA VAL A 50 -7.05 -4.16 7.29
C VAL A 50 -8.28 -3.44 7.79
N VAL A 51 -8.10 -2.44 8.65
CA VAL A 51 -9.17 -1.51 9.03
C VAL A 51 -8.84 -0.15 8.44
N PHE A 52 -9.76 0.40 7.66
CA PHE A 52 -9.64 1.71 7.05
C PHE A 52 -10.17 2.81 7.98
N GLU A 53 -9.80 4.07 7.71
CA GLU A 53 -10.20 5.23 8.52
C GLU A 53 -11.73 5.43 8.60
N ASP A 54 -12.47 5.02 7.57
CA ASP A 54 -13.94 5.05 7.55
C ASP A 54 -14.59 3.87 8.29
N GLY A 55 -13.79 2.96 8.83
CA GLY A 55 -14.24 1.76 9.52
C GLY A 55 -14.49 0.56 8.63
N TYR A 56 -14.25 0.65 7.31
CA TYR A 56 -14.32 -0.51 6.40
C TYR A 56 -13.23 -1.53 6.75
N ARG A 57 -13.57 -2.83 6.75
CA ARG A 57 -12.70 -3.91 7.21
C ARG A 57 -12.52 -4.95 6.12
N VAL A 58 -11.28 -5.31 5.80
CA VAL A 58 -10.97 -6.26 4.72
C VAL A 58 -10.06 -7.37 5.23
N ALA A 59 -10.48 -8.62 5.02
CA ALA A 59 -9.64 -9.80 5.22
C ALA A 59 -8.84 -10.08 3.93
N VAL A 60 -7.51 -10.08 4.03
CA VAL A 60 -6.59 -10.19 2.90
C VAL A 60 -5.83 -11.49 2.92
N ALA A 61 -6.01 -12.31 1.89
CA ALA A 61 -5.18 -13.48 1.64
C ALA A 61 -4.05 -13.08 0.69
N VAL A 62 -2.82 -13.51 0.98
CA VAL A 62 -1.63 -13.28 0.17
C VAL A 62 -1.17 -14.60 -0.43
N LYS A 63 -1.33 -14.74 -1.74
CA LYS A 63 -0.91 -15.94 -2.48
C LYS A 63 -0.42 -15.55 -3.87
N HIS A 64 0.39 -16.41 -4.48
CA HIS A 64 0.81 -16.22 -5.86
C HIS A 64 -0.37 -16.18 -6.84
N ALA A 65 -0.29 -15.38 -7.90
CA ALA A 65 -1.35 -15.23 -8.91
C ALA A 65 -1.81 -16.56 -9.52
N ARG A 66 -0.90 -17.54 -9.66
CA ARG A 66 -1.23 -18.92 -10.10
C ARG A 66 -2.24 -19.65 -9.21
N LYS A 67 -2.46 -19.18 -7.97
CA LYS A 67 -3.43 -19.72 -7.01
C LYS A 67 -4.76 -18.96 -6.99
N ARG A 68 -4.93 -17.93 -7.84
CA ARG A 68 -6.10 -17.06 -7.86
C ARG A 68 -7.42 -17.83 -7.90
N THR A 69 -7.59 -18.75 -8.84
CA THR A 69 -8.83 -19.54 -8.97
C THR A 69 -9.15 -20.31 -7.69
N GLN A 70 -8.16 -20.94 -7.06
CA GLN A 70 -8.34 -21.69 -5.82
C GLN A 70 -8.78 -20.79 -4.66
N ILE A 71 -8.19 -19.61 -4.53
CA ILE A 71 -8.52 -18.69 -3.43
C ILE A 71 -9.87 -18.02 -3.65
N LEU A 72 -10.22 -17.68 -4.89
CA LEU A 72 -11.54 -17.11 -5.20
C LEU A 72 -12.67 -18.13 -4.98
N ASP A 73 -12.47 -19.41 -5.31
CA ASP A 73 -13.44 -20.46 -4.98
C ASP A 73 -13.64 -20.58 -3.45
N MET A 74 -12.55 -20.51 -2.68
CA MET A 74 -12.64 -20.47 -1.21
C MET A 74 -13.37 -19.22 -0.71
N PHE A 75 -13.14 -18.04 -1.30
CA PHE A 75 -13.88 -16.82 -0.95
C PHE A 75 -15.37 -16.95 -1.23
N ASP A 76 -15.74 -17.54 -2.38
CA ASP A 76 -17.14 -17.81 -2.73
C ASP A 76 -17.79 -18.74 -1.71
N ARG A 77 -17.05 -19.73 -1.18
CA ARG A 77 -17.52 -20.62 -0.10
C ARG A 77 -17.69 -19.88 1.22
N ILE A 78 -16.75 -19.03 1.61
CA ILE A 78 -16.86 -18.19 2.81
C ILE A 78 -18.08 -17.27 2.69
N ALA A 79 -18.27 -16.63 1.53
CA ALA A 79 -19.34 -15.67 1.27
C ALA A 79 -20.75 -16.29 1.23
N ARG A 80 -20.87 -17.63 1.18
CA ARG A 80 -22.17 -18.32 1.39
C ARG A 80 -22.66 -18.24 2.84
N HIS A 81 -21.77 -17.90 3.77
CA HIS A 81 -22.08 -17.68 5.17
C HIS A 81 -21.95 -16.19 5.51
N ASP A 82 -22.67 -15.74 6.53
CA ASP A 82 -22.55 -14.37 7.00
C ASP A 82 -21.22 -14.18 7.75
N PHE A 83 -20.27 -13.49 7.12
CA PHE A 83 -19.00 -13.08 7.71
C PHE A 83 -18.94 -11.57 8.05
N SER A 84 -20.04 -10.82 7.84
CA SER A 84 -20.09 -9.36 7.97
C SER A 84 -19.79 -8.87 9.40
N HIS A 85 -20.01 -9.74 10.39
CA HIS A 85 -19.64 -9.48 11.78
C HIS A 85 -18.11 -9.39 11.98
N VAL A 86 -17.32 -9.98 11.09
CA VAL A 86 -15.84 -10.01 11.15
C VAL A 86 -15.21 -9.02 10.17
N ALA A 87 -15.60 -9.06 8.89
CA ALA A 87 -15.04 -8.25 7.82
C ALA A 87 -16.13 -7.82 6.86
N ASP A 88 -15.93 -6.71 6.16
CA ASP A 88 -16.86 -6.19 5.16
C ASP A 88 -16.51 -6.71 3.75
N ASP A 89 -15.26 -7.17 3.54
CA ASP A 89 -14.78 -7.70 2.26
C ASP A 89 -13.66 -8.74 2.40
N LEU A 90 -13.46 -9.52 1.35
CA LEU A 90 -12.36 -10.49 1.19
C LEU A 90 -11.51 -10.12 -0.03
N ARG A 91 -10.20 -10.01 0.13
CA ARG A 91 -9.28 -9.65 -0.96
C ARG A 91 -8.11 -10.62 -1.08
N LEU A 92 -7.88 -11.14 -2.29
CA LEU A 92 -6.64 -11.84 -2.61
C LEU A 92 -5.64 -10.80 -3.10
N MET A 93 -4.49 -10.63 -2.44
CA MET A 93 -3.36 -9.89 -2.99
C MET A 93 -2.26 -10.83 -3.47
N THR A 94 -1.62 -10.45 -4.57
CA THR A 94 -0.64 -11.26 -5.29
C THR A 94 0.64 -10.46 -5.55
N GLU A 95 1.63 -11.09 -6.16
CA GLU A 95 2.84 -10.43 -6.65
C GLU A 95 2.57 -9.37 -7.72
N GLU A 96 1.40 -9.40 -8.36
CA GLU A 96 0.95 -8.38 -9.32
C GLU A 96 0.47 -7.12 -8.61
N ASP A 97 -0.14 -7.26 -7.42
CA ASP A 97 -0.57 -6.14 -6.58
C ASP A 97 0.62 -5.53 -5.81
N ALA A 98 1.59 -6.36 -5.43
CA ALA A 98 2.79 -5.99 -4.68
C ALA A 98 4.08 -6.26 -5.48
N THR A 99 4.16 -5.68 -6.69
CA THR A 99 5.39 -5.69 -7.50
C THR A 99 6.58 -5.13 -6.71
N TYR A 100 7.82 -5.44 -7.13
CA TYR A 100 9.01 -4.84 -6.53
C TYR A 100 8.99 -3.31 -6.60
N GLU A 101 8.48 -2.75 -7.70
CA GLU A 101 8.39 -1.31 -7.89
C GLU A 101 7.44 -0.66 -6.88
N THR A 102 6.24 -1.22 -6.71
CA THR A 102 5.25 -0.73 -5.74
C THR A 102 5.74 -0.93 -4.31
N PHE A 103 6.38 -2.05 -4.00
CA PHE A 103 7.02 -2.29 -2.70
C PHE A 103 8.06 -1.22 -2.36
N TYR A 104 8.98 -0.92 -3.27
CA TYR A 104 10.01 0.06 -2.97
C TYR A 104 9.47 1.49 -2.92
N ASN A 105 8.48 1.85 -3.74
CA ASN A 105 7.81 3.14 -3.62
C ASN A 105 7.13 3.27 -2.25
N ALA A 106 6.44 2.22 -1.80
CA ALA A 106 5.82 2.14 -0.47
C ALA A 106 6.85 2.26 0.65
N HIS A 107 8.00 1.59 0.51
CA HIS A 107 9.11 1.68 1.46
C HIS A 107 9.65 3.12 1.56
N ASP A 108 9.85 3.80 0.43
CA ASP A 108 10.30 5.19 0.42
C ASP A 108 9.26 6.14 1.06
N ILE A 109 7.96 5.91 0.84
CA ILE A 109 6.88 6.64 1.52
C ILE A 109 6.95 6.46 3.04
N LEU A 110 7.02 5.22 3.51
CA LEU A 110 7.07 4.92 4.95
C LEU A 110 8.31 5.52 5.60
N ARG A 111 9.48 5.38 4.95
CA ARG A 111 10.72 6.01 5.41
C ARG A 111 10.57 7.53 5.47
N ALA A 112 9.95 8.15 4.48
CA ALA A 112 9.75 9.59 4.47
C ALA A 112 8.80 10.07 5.59
N ARG A 113 7.80 9.26 5.99
CA ARG A 113 6.96 9.54 7.17
C ARG A 113 7.74 9.55 8.48
N GLU A 114 8.69 8.61 8.64
CA GLU A 114 9.56 8.53 9.83
C GLU A 114 10.52 9.71 9.96
N HIS A 115 10.92 10.29 8.83
CA HIS A 115 11.89 11.40 8.74
C HIS A 115 11.22 12.73 8.38
N PHE A 116 10.02 12.98 8.92
CA PHE A 116 9.28 14.20 8.64
C PHE A 116 10.03 15.45 9.11
N ASP A 117 10.33 16.34 8.17
CA ASP A 117 10.91 17.67 8.40
C ASP A 117 9.95 18.70 7.82
N GLU A 118 9.22 19.40 8.70
CA GLU A 118 8.20 20.36 8.33
C GLU A 118 8.75 21.54 7.50
N VAL A 119 9.99 21.98 7.78
CA VAL A 119 10.60 23.12 7.08
C VAL A 119 10.95 22.73 5.66
N GLU A 120 11.61 21.60 5.47
CA GLU A 120 11.92 21.10 4.11
C GLU A 120 10.64 20.72 3.35
N TYR A 121 9.61 20.19 4.02
CA TYR A 121 8.32 19.92 3.43
C TYR A 121 7.69 21.19 2.81
N GLU A 122 7.56 22.27 3.59
CA GLU A 122 6.94 23.52 3.11
C GLU A 122 7.79 24.23 2.04
N ILE A 123 9.11 24.20 2.15
CA ILE A 123 10.01 24.73 1.12
C ILE A 123 9.80 23.96 -0.20
N THR A 124 9.82 22.63 -0.13
CA THR A 124 9.66 21.76 -1.31
C THR A 124 8.28 21.96 -1.94
N ARG A 125 7.24 22.07 -1.11
CA ARG A 125 5.87 22.34 -1.55
C ARG A 125 5.79 23.67 -2.30
N SER A 126 6.37 24.73 -1.72
CA SER A 126 6.41 26.07 -2.33
C SER A 126 7.12 26.08 -3.68
N ILE A 127 8.24 25.35 -3.80
CA ILE A 127 8.95 25.17 -5.07
C ILE A 127 8.05 24.44 -6.09
N ALA A 128 7.48 23.31 -5.70
CA ALA A 128 6.65 22.48 -6.57
C ALA A 128 5.43 23.26 -7.12
N MET A 129 4.74 24.03 -6.28
CA MET A 129 3.56 24.82 -6.69
C MET A 129 3.89 25.94 -7.70
N ARG A 130 5.16 26.35 -7.82
CA ARG A 130 5.59 27.35 -8.82
C ARG A 130 5.95 26.73 -10.17
N LEU A 131 6.14 25.41 -10.23
CA LEU A 131 6.44 24.71 -11.47
C LEU A 131 5.14 24.52 -12.26
N VAL A 132 5.17 24.91 -13.54
CA VAL A 132 4.02 24.80 -14.44
C VAL A 132 4.10 23.50 -15.23
N GLY A 133 3.03 22.71 -15.23
CA GLY A 133 2.91 21.48 -16.01
C GLY A 133 3.61 20.30 -15.35
N ARG A 134 4.57 19.68 -16.07
CA ARG A 134 5.29 18.50 -15.60
C ARG A 134 6.77 18.80 -15.39
N PHE A 135 7.35 18.21 -14.35
CA PHE A 135 8.76 18.36 -13.98
C PHE A 135 9.29 17.03 -13.48
N ARG A 136 10.60 16.81 -13.53
CA ARG A 136 11.19 15.59 -12.98
C ARG A 136 11.32 15.67 -11.46
N PHE A 137 11.18 14.55 -10.77
CA PHE A 137 11.48 14.43 -9.33
C PHE A 137 12.83 15.06 -8.99
N GLY A 138 13.86 14.77 -9.80
CA GLY A 138 15.22 15.27 -9.58
C GLY A 138 15.37 16.78 -9.71
N GLU A 139 14.41 17.48 -10.33
CA GLU A 139 14.42 18.95 -10.38
C GLU A 139 14.13 19.56 -9.01
N LEU A 140 13.30 18.92 -8.18
CA LEU A 140 13.01 19.36 -6.81
C LEU A 140 14.20 19.16 -5.86
N LEU A 141 15.18 18.35 -6.26
CA LEU A 141 16.39 18.08 -5.48
C LEU A 141 17.51 19.09 -5.72
N ARG A 142 17.35 20.01 -6.67
CA ARG A 142 18.35 21.03 -6.98
C ARG A 142 18.39 22.12 -5.90
N ASP A 143 19.57 22.73 -5.76
CA ASP A 143 19.80 23.91 -4.92
C ASP A 143 19.28 23.77 -3.48
N CYS A 144 19.41 22.57 -2.90
CA CYS A 144 19.05 22.28 -1.52
C CYS A 144 20.31 22.07 -0.65
N ALA A 145 20.23 22.46 0.63
CA ALA A 145 21.31 22.24 1.59
C ALA A 145 21.44 20.75 1.99
N HIS A 146 20.30 20.06 2.12
CA HIS A 146 20.23 18.68 2.57
C HIS A 146 19.39 17.82 1.62
N ILE A 147 20.06 17.17 0.67
CA ILE A 147 19.39 16.37 -0.37
C ILE A 147 18.58 15.18 0.18
N GLY A 148 18.96 14.64 1.34
CA GLY A 148 18.23 13.58 2.03
C GLY A 148 16.86 14.06 2.51
N ALA A 149 16.84 15.10 3.35
CA ALA A 149 15.61 15.72 3.83
C ALA A 149 14.73 16.24 2.68
N ARG A 150 15.34 16.84 1.64
CA ARG A 150 14.62 17.26 0.43
C ARG A 150 13.95 16.09 -0.28
N ARG A 151 14.63 14.94 -0.40
CA ARG A 151 14.05 13.73 -1.01
C ARG A 151 12.86 13.22 -0.20
N ASP A 152 12.95 13.25 1.13
CA ASP A 152 11.88 12.82 2.02
C ASP A 152 10.67 13.75 1.90
N ALA A 153 10.89 15.06 1.84
CA ALA A 153 9.85 16.04 1.54
C ALA A 153 9.14 15.76 0.20
N VAL A 154 9.86 15.43 -0.88
CA VAL A 154 9.22 15.08 -2.17
C VAL A 154 8.34 13.83 -2.02
N TRP A 155 8.81 12.80 -1.32
CA TRP A 155 8.03 11.60 -1.05
C TRP A 155 6.80 11.87 -0.18
N GLN A 156 6.90 12.74 0.82
CA GLN A 156 5.76 13.18 1.62
C GLN A 156 4.74 13.93 0.78
N LEU A 157 5.16 14.78 -0.16
CA LEU A 157 4.24 15.45 -1.08
C LEU A 157 3.53 14.47 -2.01
N ILE A 158 4.20 13.39 -2.42
CA ILE A 158 3.58 12.29 -3.16
C ILE A 158 2.56 11.56 -2.28
N ASP A 159 2.95 11.24 -1.05
CA ASP A 159 2.08 10.60 -0.05
C ASP A 159 0.84 11.44 0.29
N HIS A 160 0.98 12.78 0.31
CA HIS A 160 -0.13 13.72 0.50
C HIS A 160 -0.94 14.00 -0.77
N GLY A 161 -0.57 13.40 -1.90
CA GLY A 161 -1.24 13.64 -3.18
C GLY A 161 -1.03 15.06 -3.73
N HIS A 162 -0.11 15.84 -3.17
CA HIS A 162 0.27 17.15 -3.73
C HIS A 162 1.13 17.01 -4.99
N LEU A 163 1.79 15.86 -5.15
CA LEU A 163 2.52 15.47 -6.35
C LEU A 163 2.04 14.11 -6.80
N VAL A 164 1.82 13.95 -8.11
CA VAL A 164 1.44 12.66 -8.70
C VAL A 164 2.42 12.28 -9.81
N PRO A 165 2.91 11.02 -9.83
CA PRO A 165 3.72 10.53 -10.93
C PRO A 165 2.86 10.35 -12.20
N LEU A 166 3.41 10.74 -13.35
CA LEU A 166 2.70 10.65 -14.65
C LEU A 166 2.79 9.27 -15.31
N SER A 167 3.58 8.36 -14.77
CA SER A 167 3.74 7.00 -15.28
C SER A 167 3.77 6.00 -14.12
N PRO A 168 3.24 4.79 -14.32
CA PRO A 168 3.41 3.70 -13.36
C PRO A 168 4.90 3.29 -13.26
N GLY A 169 5.20 2.47 -12.24
CA GLY A 169 6.52 1.85 -12.04
C GLY A 169 7.35 2.51 -10.93
N ARG A 170 8.64 2.17 -10.89
CA ARG A 170 9.53 2.68 -9.84
C ARG A 170 9.74 4.18 -9.96
N ILE A 171 9.46 4.90 -8.88
CA ILE A 171 9.74 6.34 -8.81
C ILE A 171 11.24 6.54 -8.56
N SER A 172 11.82 7.43 -9.35
CA SER A 172 13.24 7.80 -9.30
C SER A 172 13.40 9.29 -9.58
N ALA A 173 14.64 9.79 -9.52
CA ALA A 173 14.95 11.17 -9.91
C ALA A 173 14.54 11.50 -11.37
N LEU A 174 14.39 10.48 -12.22
CA LEU A 174 13.92 10.63 -13.59
C LEU A 174 12.41 10.51 -13.71
N THR A 175 11.62 10.29 -12.67
CA THR A 175 10.16 10.21 -12.81
C THR A 175 9.56 11.58 -13.09
N TRP A 176 8.65 11.68 -14.07
CA TRP A 176 7.86 12.89 -14.29
C TRP A 176 6.76 12.98 -13.25
N LEU A 177 6.65 14.13 -12.60
CA LEU A 177 5.63 14.48 -11.63
C LEU A 177 4.80 15.66 -12.16
N THR A 178 3.61 15.82 -11.62
CA THR A 178 2.80 17.03 -11.78
C THR A 178 2.08 17.36 -10.48
N VAL A 179 1.63 18.61 -10.35
CA VAL A 179 0.69 19.03 -9.33
C VAL A 179 -0.72 18.75 -9.88
N PRO A 180 -1.55 17.93 -9.20
CA PRO A 180 -2.91 17.69 -9.67
C PRO A 180 -3.72 18.99 -9.69
N SER A 181 -4.59 19.11 -10.70
CA SER A 181 -5.47 20.27 -10.93
C SER A 181 -6.58 20.39 -9.90
#